data_AF-A0A1I7TEP7-F1
#
_entry.id   AF-A0A1I7TEP7-F1
#
_cell.length_a   1.000
_cell.length_b   1.000
_cell.length_c   1.000
_cell.angle_alpha   90.00
_cell.angle_beta   90.00
_cell.angle_gamma   90.00
#
_symmetry.space_group_name_H-M   'P 1'
#
loop_
_entity.id
_entity.type
_entity.pdbx_description
1 polymer ?
#
loop_
_entity_poly.entity_id
_entity_poly.type
_entity_poly.pdbx_seq_one_letter_code
_entity_poly.pdbx_strand_id
1 'polypeptide(L)'
;MSDEWQHLCAYQGTYKCSKTMNCVFAKWLMDGKDDCGDGSDEDVCAHGLVTCTSNEPTTTTVLEPITSTEKPKEIKKKPILKDRCDLGEFRCLDGECLEVSKVLDGKEDCSDASDENYCEMHDGVCNTAARCSFQKDVGAFGCGCPKGFARNPTGVCEIEDKRF
;
A
#
# COMPACT_ATOMS: atom_id res chain seq x y z
N MET A 1 28.70 -10.51 9.98
CA MET A 1 27.55 -10.93 10.80
C MET A 1 26.79 -9.66 11.12
N SER A 2 25.88 -9.24 10.23
CA SER A 2 25.12 -7.99 10.36
C SER A 2 23.64 -8.32 10.52
N ASP A 3 23.19 -8.29 11.76
CA ASP A 3 21.80 -8.43 12.22
C ASP A 3 20.94 -7.21 11.85
N GLU A 4 20.98 -6.76 10.60
CA GLU A 4 20.21 -5.59 10.15
C GLU A 4 18.79 -5.94 9.65
N TRP A 5 18.53 -7.23 9.37
CA TRP A 5 17.34 -7.65 8.60
C TRP A 5 16.39 -8.63 9.31
N GLN A 6 16.71 -9.06 10.53
CA GLN A 6 15.86 -10.00 11.30
C GLN A 6 14.49 -9.44 11.71
N HIS A 7 14.34 -8.11 11.71
CA HIS A 7 13.12 -7.47 12.20
C HIS A 7 11.95 -7.52 11.21
N LEU A 8 12.21 -7.66 9.89
CA LEU A 8 11.12 -7.73 8.90
C LEU A 8 10.31 -9.02 9.02
N CYS A 9 10.96 -10.14 9.33
CA CYS A 9 10.32 -11.47 9.40
C CYS A 9 9.22 -11.60 10.48
N ALA A 10 9.13 -10.64 11.41
CA ALA A 10 8.11 -10.63 12.45
C ALA A 10 6.79 -9.98 12.02
N TYR A 11 6.75 -9.35 10.84
CA TYR A 11 5.58 -8.61 10.36
C TYR A 11 4.68 -9.47 9.46
N GLN A 12 3.37 -9.43 9.68
CA GLN A 12 2.42 -10.16 8.84
C GLN A 12 2.40 -9.60 7.41
N GLY A 13 2.51 -10.48 6.41
CA GLY A 13 2.61 -10.09 5.00
C GLY A 13 4.05 -9.91 4.49
N THR A 14 5.04 -10.32 5.28
CA THR A 14 6.42 -10.49 4.81
C THR A 14 6.68 -11.94 4.41
N TYR A 15 7.55 -12.11 3.42
CA TYR A 15 7.92 -13.40 2.87
C TYR A 15 9.37 -13.69 3.17
N LYS A 16 9.62 -14.87 3.73
CA LYS A 16 10.96 -15.32 4.03
C LYS A 16 11.67 -15.76 2.76
N CYS A 17 12.89 -15.27 2.61
CA CYS A 17 13.83 -15.67 1.58
C CYS A 17 14.18 -17.16 1.66
N SER A 18 14.51 -17.77 0.52
CA SER A 18 14.73 -19.21 0.43
C SER A 18 16.09 -19.63 0.97
N LYS A 19 17.17 -18.92 0.59
CA LYS A 19 18.55 -19.23 1.01
C LYS A 19 19.08 -18.21 2.01
N THR A 20 18.67 -16.94 1.91
CA THR A 20 19.00 -15.94 2.93
C THR A 20 18.03 -15.98 4.10
N MET A 21 18.51 -15.53 5.27
CA MET A 21 17.68 -15.37 6.47
C MET A 21 16.89 -14.04 6.46
N ASN A 22 16.85 -13.36 5.31
CA ASN A 22 16.13 -12.11 5.13
C ASN A 22 14.62 -12.36 4.92
N CYS A 23 13.80 -11.36 5.16
CA CYS A 23 12.39 -11.37 4.77
C CYS A 23 12.06 -10.09 4.04
N VAL A 24 11.37 -10.22 2.91
CA VAL A 24 10.96 -9.12 2.05
C VAL A 24 9.47 -8.87 2.18
N PHE A 25 9.01 -7.66 1.84
CA PHE A 25 7.57 -7.39 1.79
C PHE A 25 6.95 -7.97 0.52
N ALA A 26 5.64 -8.23 0.54
CA ALA A 26 4.88 -8.63 -0.65
C ALA A 26 5.12 -7.73 -1.88
N LYS A 27 5.41 -6.44 -1.64
CA LYS A 27 5.68 -5.43 -2.67
C LYS A 27 7.04 -5.56 -3.37
N TRP A 28 7.95 -6.34 -2.81
CA TRP A 28 9.30 -6.63 -3.29
C TRP A 28 9.36 -8.02 -3.90
N LEU A 29 8.22 -8.69 -4.02
CA LEU A 29 8.14 -9.91 -4.80
C LEU A 29 7.91 -9.51 -6.26
N MET A 30 8.78 -10.02 -7.14
CA MET A 30 8.70 -9.82 -8.59
C MET A 30 8.71 -8.35 -9.01
N ASP A 31 9.47 -7.52 -8.29
CA ASP A 31 9.59 -6.10 -8.60
C ASP A 31 10.78 -5.79 -9.53
N GLY A 32 11.50 -6.84 -9.96
CA GLY A 32 12.64 -6.77 -10.86
C GLY A 32 13.96 -6.52 -10.12
N LYS A 33 13.97 -6.53 -8.78
CA LYS A 33 15.15 -6.31 -7.94
C LYS A 33 15.36 -7.49 -6.99
N ASP A 34 16.61 -7.91 -6.85
CA ASP A 34 17.03 -8.86 -5.82
C ASP A 34 17.16 -8.16 -4.45
N ASP A 35 16.05 -7.99 -3.75
CA ASP A 35 16.00 -7.47 -2.38
C ASP A 35 16.34 -8.56 -1.35
N CYS A 36 16.20 -9.83 -1.75
CA CYS A 36 16.50 -10.99 -0.95
C CYS A 36 18.02 -11.30 -0.88
N GLY A 37 18.79 -10.84 -1.86
CA GLY A 37 20.23 -11.08 -2.06
C GLY A 37 20.58 -12.47 -2.61
N ASP A 38 19.57 -13.32 -2.81
CA ASP A 38 19.69 -14.65 -3.45
C ASP A 38 18.72 -14.84 -4.63
N GLY A 39 17.96 -13.80 -4.98
CA GLY A 39 16.97 -13.73 -6.05
C GLY A 39 15.66 -14.50 -5.78
N SER A 40 15.43 -14.98 -4.56
CA SER A 40 14.22 -15.79 -4.26
C SER A 40 12.93 -15.00 -4.37
N ASP A 41 12.97 -13.70 -4.07
CA ASP A 41 11.87 -12.75 -4.19
C ASP A 41 11.43 -12.50 -5.63
N GLU A 42 12.34 -12.72 -6.58
CA GLU A 42 12.07 -12.65 -8.02
C GLU A 42 11.64 -14.01 -8.62
N ASP A 43 11.52 -15.05 -7.79
CA ASP A 43 11.09 -16.38 -8.21
C ASP A 43 9.67 -16.70 -7.70
N VAL A 44 8.71 -16.74 -8.64
CA VAL A 44 7.29 -17.08 -8.40
C VAL A 44 7.16 -18.43 -7.66
N CYS A 45 8.07 -19.36 -7.92
CA CYS A 45 8.06 -20.72 -7.41
C CYS A 45 8.54 -20.80 -5.97
N ALA A 46 9.50 -19.97 -5.58
CA ALA A 46 10.09 -19.96 -4.24
C ALA A 46 9.07 -19.52 -3.17
N HIS A 47 8.09 -18.69 -3.57
CA HIS A 47 7.05 -18.17 -2.68
C HIS A 47 5.74 -18.98 -2.69
N GLY A 48 5.68 -20.11 -3.42
CA GLY A 48 4.51 -20.99 -3.45
C GLY A 48 3.26 -20.36 -4.08
N LEU A 49 3.42 -19.23 -4.79
CA LEU A 49 2.34 -18.55 -5.50
C LEU A 49 1.93 -19.33 -6.77
N VAL A 50 2.83 -20.16 -7.31
CA VAL A 50 2.58 -21.08 -8.42
C VAL A 50 3.20 -22.44 -8.10
N THR A 51 2.50 -23.52 -8.48
CA THR A 51 3.04 -24.88 -8.36
C THR A 51 3.95 -25.18 -9.54
N CYS A 52 5.25 -24.97 -9.34
CA CYS A 52 6.24 -25.19 -10.38
C CYS A 52 6.69 -26.65 -10.37
N THR A 53 6.09 -27.47 -11.23
CA THR A 53 6.71 -28.74 -11.60
C THR A 53 7.84 -28.43 -12.55
N SER A 54 9.08 -28.56 -12.08
CA SER A 54 10.30 -28.35 -12.87
C SER A 54 10.26 -29.25 -14.11
N ASN A 55 9.77 -28.73 -15.24
CA ASN A 55 10.03 -29.18 -16.61
C ASN A 55 9.45 -28.15 -17.61
N GLU A 56 10.36 -27.31 -18.09
CA GLU A 56 10.34 -26.41 -19.26
C GLU A 56 9.50 -25.10 -19.29
N PRO A 57 10.08 -24.02 -19.88
CA PRO A 57 9.51 -22.68 -19.90
C PRO A 57 8.56 -22.55 -21.08
N THR A 58 7.34 -22.06 -20.84
CA THR A 58 6.50 -21.61 -21.96
C THR A 58 6.13 -20.15 -21.74
N THR A 59 6.92 -19.29 -22.40
CA THR A 59 6.52 -17.95 -22.84
C THR A 59 5.05 -17.98 -23.25
N THR A 60 4.20 -17.29 -22.49
CA THR A 60 2.87 -16.90 -22.99
C THR A 60 2.85 -15.40 -23.15
N THR A 61 3.32 -14.98 -24.31
CA THR A 61 2.94 -13.75 -24.99
C THR A 61 1.41 -13.60 -24.94
N VAL A 62 0.90 -12.55 -24.30
CA VAL A 62 -0.41 -12.01 -24.67
C VAL A 62 -0.16 -10.84 -25.59
N LEU A 63 -0.62 -11.03 -26.81
CA LEU A 63 -0.53 -10.18 -27.98
C LEU A 63 -1.25 -8.83 -27.72
N GLU A 64 -0.59 -7.71 -27.98
CA GLU A 64 -1.24 -6.50 -28.52
C GLU A 64 -1.84 -6.82 -29.92
N PRO A 65 -2.71 -6.01 -30.59
CA PRO A 65 -3.09 -4.61 -30.35
C PRO A 65 -4.58 -4.25 -30.63
N ILE A 66 -5.06 -3.06 -30.21
CA ILE A 66 -5.91 -2.23 -31.10
C ILE A 66 -5.46 -0.77 -31.09
N THR A 67 -5.13 -0.32 -32.29
CA THR A 67 -4.90 1.05 -32.72
C THR A 67 -6.13 1.93 -32.53
N SER A 68 -5.96 3.11 -31.94
CA SER A 68 -6.83 4.24 -32.25
C SER A 68 -6.00 5.53 -32.32
N THR A 69 -5.62 5.86 -33.54
CA THR A 69 -5.35 7.22 -34.00
C THR A 69 -6.58 8.09 -33.73
N GLU A 70 -6.45 9.16 -32.93
CA GLU A 70 -7.01 10.50 -33.19
C GLU A 70 -6.60 11.56 -32.13
N LYS A 71 -5.79 12.52 -32.60
CA LYS A 71 -5.54 13.95 -32.29
C LYS A 71 -5.67 14.52 -30.83
N PRO A 72 -4.75 15.43 -30.39
CA PRO A 72 -4.43 15.66 -28.99
C PRO A 72 -5.31 16.73 -28.33
N LYS A 73 -5.81 16.41 -27.15
CA LYS A 73 -6.14 17.39 -26.11
C LYS A 73 -5.03 17.27 -25.06
N GLU A 74 -4.52 18.39 -24.54
CA GLU A 74 -3.40 18.41 -23.59
C GLU A 74 -3.63 17.46 -22.41
N ILE A 75 -2.99 16.29 -22.48
CA ILE A 75 -2.91 15.32 -21.39
C ILE A 75 -1.65 15.67 -20.63
N LYS A 76 -1.82 16.30 -19.45
CA LYS A 76 -0.74 16.46 -18.48
C LYS A 76 -0.15 15.07 -18.23
N LYS A 77 1.13 14.91 -18.54
CA LYS A 77 1.87 13.65 -18.63
C LYS A 77 1.52 12.70 -17.48
N LYS A 78 0.74 11.64 -17.76
CA LYS A 78 0.62 10.47 -16.89
C LYS A 78 1.82 9.56 -17.18
N PRO A 79 2.72 9.29 -16.21
CA PRO A 79 3.63 8.17 -16.32
C PRO A 79 2.91 6.85 -15.99
N ILE A 80 3.52 5.78 -16.50
CA ILE A 80 3.12 4.37 -16.56
C ILE A 80 2.72 3.78 -15.20
N LEU A 81 1.64 2.97 -15.21
CA LEU A 81 1.14 2.01 -14.21
C LEU A 81 1.68 2.15 -12.78
N LYS A 82 0.88 2.79 -11.94
CA LYS A 82 1.17 2.98 -10.52
C LYS A 82 0.27 2.03 -9.72
N ASP A 83 0.76 0.83 -9.41
CA ASP A 83 0.00 -0.16 -8.64
C ASP A 83 -0.17 0.21 -7.14
N ARG A 84 0.36 1.37 -6.72
CA ARG A 84 0.25 1.90 -5.36
C ARG A 84 0.12 3.42 -5.38
N CYS A 85 -0.64 3.97 -4.44
CA CYS A 85 -0.68 5.41 -4.22
C CYS A 85 0.70 5.94 -3.79
N ASP A 86 1.00 7.19 -4.13
CA ASP A 86 2.22 7.88 -3.69
C ASP A 86 2.29 7.96 -2.16
N LEU A 87 3.50 8.17 -1.65
CA LEU A 87 3.69 8.52 -0.24
C LEU A 87 2.93 9.81 0.07
N GLY A 88 2.03 9.76 1.05
CA GLY A 88 1.14 10.90 1.37
C GLY A 88 -0.15 10.94 0.55
N GLU A 89 -0.49 9.86 -0.15
CA GLU A 89 -1.81 9.63 -0.72
C GLU A 89 -2.56 8.54 0.05
N PHE A 90 -3.87 8.71 0.18
CA PHE A 90 -4.80 7.72 0.70
C PHE A 90 -5.31 6.83 -0.44
N ARG A 91 -5.36 5.53 -0.19
CA ARG A 91 -5.94 4.55 -1.11
C ARG A 91 -7.35 4.21 -0.65
N CYS A 92 -8.34 4.53 -1.47
CA CYS A 92 -9.71 4.09 -1.29
C CYS A 92 -9.86 2.57 -1.33
N LEU A 93 -11.01 2.04 -0.89
CA LEU A 93 -11.25 0.60 -0.93
C LEU A 93 -11.47 0.09 -2.36
N ASP A 94 -12.02 0.93 -3.24
CA ASP A 94 -12.13 0.67 -4.69
C ASP A 94 -10.79 0.72 -5.44
N GLY A 95 -9.75 1.24 -4.78
CA GLY A 95 -8.38 1.33 -5.30
C GLY A 95 -8.01 2.68 -5.93
N GLU A 96 -8.88 3.68 -5.90
CA GLU A 96 -8.52 5.06 -6.28
C GLU A 96 -7.53 5.67 -5.27
N CYS A 97 -6.69 6.58 -5.75
CA CYS A 97 -5.72 7.30 -4.92
C CYS A 97 -6.11 8.76 -4.79
N LEU A 98 -6.17 9.24 -3.56
CA LEU A 98 -6.54 10.60 -3.20
C LEU A 98 -5.43 11.24 -2.39
N GLU A 99 -5.32 12.56 -2.47
CA GLU A 99 -4.43 13.32 -1.60
C GLU A 99 -4.92 13.22 -0.14
N VAL A 100 -4.01 13.09 0.84
CA VAL A 100 -4.38 13.00 2.27
C VAL A 100 -5.26 14.16 2.76
N SER A 101 -5.22 15.32 2.11
CA SER A 101 -6.04 16.48 2.43
C SER A 101 -7.51 16.35 2.04
N LYS A 102 -7.84 15.36 1.21
CA LYS A 102 -9.20 15.03 0.76
C LYS A 102 -9.89 13.98 1.64
N VAL A 103 -9.19 13.48 2.66
CA VAL A 103 -9.72 12.44 3.54
C VAL A 103 -10.34 13.11 4.77
N LEU A 104 -11.60 12.79 5.05
CA LEU A 104 -12.41 13.43 6.09
C LEU A 104 -12.54 14.95 5.88
N ASP A 105 -12.65 15.39 4.63
CA ASP A 105 -12.80 16.80 4.25
C ASP A 105 -14.27 17.25 4.10
N GLY A 106 -15.21 16.32 4.26
CA GLY A 106 -16.65 16.53 4.15
C GLY A 106 -17.20 16.38 2.75
N LYS A 107 -16.39 15.94 1.77
CA LYS A 107 -16.78 15.70 0.39
C LYS A 107 -16.40 14.29 -0.02
N GLU A 108 -17.36 13.56 -0.58
CA GLU A 108 -17.09 12.27 -1.20
C GLU A 108 -16.25 12.49 -2.47
N ASP A 109 -14.94 12.32 -2.34
CA ASP A 109 -13.99 12.33 -3.45
C ASP A 109 -13.74 10.91 -3.97
N CYS A 110 -13.96 9.89 -3.16
CA CYS A 110 -13.88 8.52 -3.62
C CYS A 110 -15.18 7.97 -4.20
N SER A 111 -15.11 7.08 -5.20
CA SER A 111 -16.31 6.48 -5.79
C SER A 111 -17.04 5.55 -4.82
N ASP A 112 -16.34 5.00 -3.82
CA ASP A 112 -16.91 4.21 -2.72
C ASP A 112 -17.16 5.01 -1.42
N ALA A 113 -16.88 6.32 -1.44
CA ALA A 113 -16.94 7.24 -0.31
C ALA A 113 -16.06 6.85 0.90
N SER A 114 -15.08 5.95 0.70
CA SER A 114 -14.20 5.45 1.76
C SER A 114 -13.25 6.51 2.33
N ASP A 115 -13.10 7.64 1.66
CA ASP A 115 -12.43 8.82 2.20
C ASP A 115 -13.19 9.49 3.35
N GLU A 116 -14.53 9.38 3.37
CA GLU A 116 -15.39 10.02 4.38
C GLU A 116 -16.01 9.03 5.37
N ASN A 117 -16.32 7.81 4.92
CA ASN A 117 -17.08 6.83 5.70
C ASN A 117 -16.25 5.63 6.22
N TYR A 118 -14.92 5.63 6.03
CA TYR A 118 -14.07 4.49 6.43
C TYR A 118 -14.31 4.04 7.86
N CYS A 119 -14.31 5.01 8.79
CA CYS A 119 -14.49 4.73 10.20
C CYS A 119 -15.90 4.27 10.54
N GLU A 120 -16.92 4.67 9.77
CA GLU A 120 -18.29 4.18 9.97
C GLU A 120 -18.41 2.71 9.55
N MET A 121 -17.79 2.34 8.43
CA MET A 121 -17.73 0.97 7.94
C MET A 121 -16.92 0.04 8.86
N HIS A 122 -15.92 0.60 9.58
CA HIS A 122 -14.97 -0.16 10.41
C HIS A 122 -15.00 0.19 11.91
N ASP A 123 -16.03 0.88 12.43
CA ASP A 123 -16.10 1.36 13.82
C ASP A 123 -15.97 0.22 14.84
N GLY A 124 -16.49 -0.97 14.50
CA GLY A 124 -16.44 -2.17 15.34
C GLY A 124 -15.07 -2.85 15.45
N VAL A 125 -14.07 -2.42 14.66
CA VAL A 125 -12.71 -2.98 14.69
C VAL A 125 -11.88 -2.34 15.82
N CYS A 126 -12.17 -1.09 16.17
CA CYS A 126 -11.43 -0.32 17.16
C CYS A 126 -12.15 -0.32 18.52
N ASN A 127 -11.38 -0.12 19.60
CA ASN A 127 -11.96 -0.03 20.95
C ASN A 127 -12.36 1.41 21.32
N THR A 128 -13.16 1.57 22.38
CA THR A 128 -13.63 2.90 22.82
C THR A 128 -12.53 3.84 23.31
N ALA A 129 -11.37 3.31 23.72
CA ALA A 129 -10.21 4.11 24.14
C ALA A 129 -9.35 4.60 22.95
N ALA A 130 -9.41 3.91 21.81
CA ALA A 130 -8.65 4.21 20.60
C ALA A 130 -9.60 4.16 19.40
N ARG A 131 -10.39 5.23 19.24
CA ARG A 131 -11.33 5.38 18.12
C ARG A 131 -10.61 5.36 16.77
N CYS A 132 -11.31 4.96 15.72
CA CYS A 132 -10.80 5.07 14.36
C CYS A 132 -10.40 6.53 14.04
N SER A 133 -9.18 6.68 13.54
CA SER A 133 -8.55 7.96 13.21
C SER A 133 -7.70 7.85 11.95
N PHE A 134 -7.65 8.92 11.17
CA PHE A 134 -6.82 9.01 9.97
C PHE A 134 -5.43 9.59 10.27
N GLN A 135 -4.37 8.92 9.82
CA GLN A 135 -2.98 9.34 10.00
C GLN A 135 -2.42 9.90 8.69
N LYS A 136 -2.38 11.23 8.57
CA LYS A 136 -1.91 11.95 7.38
C LYS A 136 -0.49 11.60 6.93
N ASP A 137 0.40 11.28 7.88
CA ASP A 137 1.81 10.98 7.58
C ASP A 137 1.98 9.59 6.95
N VAL A 138 1.04 8.69 7.23
CA VAL A 138 1.03 7.30 6.74
C VAL A 138 0.03 7.12 5.59
N GLY A 139 -0.94 8.03 5.44
CA GLY A 139 -2.02 7.93 4.45
C GLY A 139 -3.00 6.80 4.76
N ALA A 140 -3.22 6.48 6.05
CA ALA A 140 -4.01 5.32 6.45
C ALA A 140 -4.89 5.58 7.68
N PHE A 141 -6.01 4.86 7.75
CA PHE A 141 -6.85 4.79 8.92
C PHE A 141 -6.34 3.73 9.91
N GLY A 142 -6.39 4.05 11.19
CA GLY A 142 -6.01 3.14 12.27
C GLY A 142 -6.76 3.42 13.56
N CYS A 143 -6.56 2.58 14.57
CA CYS A 143 -7.16 2.80 15.89
C CYS A 143 -6.28 3.74 16.72
N GLY A 144 -6.77 4.96 16.95
CA GLY A 144 -6.08 6.00 17.69
C GLY A 144 -5.04 6.76 16.87
N CYS A 145 -4.41 7.74 17.52
CA CYS A 145 -3.35 8.56 16.93
C CYS A 145 -1.98 8.19 17.51
N PRO A 146 -0.90 8.35 16.72
CA PRO A 146 0.47 8.20 17.22
C PRO A 146 0.77 9.15 18.40
N LYS A 147 1.79 8.83 19.19
CA LYS A 147 2.21 9.69 20.33
C LYS A 147 2.58 11.09 19.83
N GLY A 148 2.03 12.11 20.48
CA GLY A 148 2.21 13.51 20.09
C GLY A 148 1.18 14.02 19.09
N PHE A 149 0.22 13.18 18.70
CA PHE A 149 -0.92 13.54 17.87
C PHE A 149 -2.23 13.25 18.61
N ALA A 150 -3.21 14.12 18.44
CA ALA A 150 -4.56 13.96 18.94
C ALA A 150 -5.55 13.87 17.78
N ARG A 151 -6.59 13.06 17.98
CA ARG A 151 -7.72 12.95 17.06
C ARG A 151 -8.54 14.24 17.16
N ASN A 152 -8.65 14.96 16.05
CA ASN A 152 -9.53 16.12 15.96
C ASN A 152 -11.02 15.67 15.88
N PRO A 153 -11.99 16.61 15.87
CA PRO A 153 -13.41 16.27 15.75
C PRO A 153 -13.77 15.53 14.46
N THR A 154 -13.09 15.83 13.34
CA THR A 154 -13.34 15.17 12.05
C THR A 154 -12.81 13.74 12.02
N GLY A 155 -11.86 13.39 12.90
CA GLY A 155 -11.25 12.06 12.98
C GLY A 155 -9.82 12.00 12.43
N VAL A 156 -9.24 13.13 12.05
CA VAL A 156 -7.84 13.21 11.58
C VAL A 156 -6.89 13.39 12.78
N CYS A 157 -5.73 12.75 12.71
CA CYS A 157 -4.66 12.92 13.68
C CYS A 157 -3.84 14.19 13.38
N GLU A 158 -3.91 15.14 14.30
CA GLU A 158 -3.19 16.41 14.24
C GLU A 158 -2.21 16.51 15.40
N ILE A 159 -1.15 17.30 15.23
CA ILE A 159 -0.13 17.48 16.28
C ILE A 159 -0.82 18.09 17.51
N GLU A 160 -0.63 17.47 18.68
CA GLU A 160 -1.03 18.09 19.94
C GLU A 160 -0.16 19.33 20.17
N ASP A 161 -0.65 20.52 19.82
CA ASP A 161 -0.02 21.80 20.16
C ASP A 161 -0.13 22.01 21.68
N LYS A 162 0.67 21.25 22.45
CA LYS A 162 0.91 21.54 23.87
C LYS A 162 1.77 22.79 23.93
N ARG A 163 1.14 23.95 23.75
CA ARG A 163 1.68 25.21 24.26
C ARG A 163 1.85 25.04 25.77
N PHE A 164 3.11 25.16 26.16
CA PHE A 164 3.57 25.31 27.54
C PHE A 164 2.88 26.48 28.23
#